data_AF-A0A9E3N5D0-F1
#
_entry.id   AF-A0A9E3N5D0-F1
#
_cell.length_a   1.000
_cell.length_b   1.000
_cell.length_c   1.000
_cell.angle_alpha   90.00
_cell.angle_beta   90.00
_cell.angle_gamma   90.00
#
_symmetry.space_group_name_H-M   'P 1'
#
loop_
_entity.id
_entity.type
_entity.pdbx_description
1 polymer ?
#
loop_
_entity_poly.entity_id
_entity_poly.type
_entity_poly.pdbx_seq_one_letter_code
_entity_poly.pdbx_strand_id
1 'polypeptide(L)'
;MKIFSRKPFKSLAFAGALAMVVSSAYAISWAECQPGCQQAASNAYNQAYAGYTTQQTNYCNSLTDPSAKSACLAAVPSYASQQASNVYTQAYNSCMNSCTHV
;
A
#
# COMPACT_ATOMS: atom_id res chain seq x y z
N MET A 1 33.89 22.44 -0.69
CA MET A 1 33.41 21.06 -0.86
C MET A 1 31.89 21.07 -0.98
N LYS A 2 31.34 20.73 -2.15
CA LYS A 2 29.89 20.62 -2.39
C LYS A 2 29.54 19.13 -2.41
N ILE A 3 28.71 18.70 -1.46
CA ILE A 3 28.33 17.30 -1.27
C ILE A 3 27.22 16.95 -2.27
N PHE A 4 27.43 15.86 -2.98
CA PHE A 4 26.56 15.28 -4.00
C PHE A 4 25.15 14.98 -3.44
N SER A 5 24.16 15.76 -3.88
CA SER A 5 22.74 15.44 -3.69
C SER A 5 22.33 14.36 -4.69
N ARG A 6 22.26 13.10 -4.23
CA ARG A 6 21.75 11.98 -5.03
C ARG A 6 20.23 12.11 -5.15
N LYS A 7 19.77 12.44 -6.36
CA LYS A 7 18.36 12.38 -6.77
C LYS A 7 17.83 10.95 -6.60
N PRO A 8 16.63 10.74 -6.02
CA PRO A 8 15.92 9.49 -6.23
C PRO A 8 15.24 9.52 -7.60
N PHE A 9 15.81 8.75 -8.54
CA PHE A 9 15.07 8.19 -9.67
C PHE A 9 13.94 7.32 -9.10
N LYS A 10 12.69 7.79 -9.08
CA LYS A 10 11.47 6.97 -8.88
C LYS A 10 10.23 7.88 -8.96
N SER A 11 9.85 8.37 -10.14
CA SER A 11 8.54 9.06 -10.24
C SER A 11 7.93 9.20 -11.63
N LEU A 12 8.27 8.34 -12.60
CA LEU A 12 7.69 8.42 -13.95
C LEU A 12 6.62 7.36 -14.24
N ALA A 13 6.51 6.29 -13.44
CA ALA A 13 5.49 5.26 -13.66
C ALA A 13 4.10 5.61 -13.06
N PHE A 14 4.02 6.59 -12.15
CA PHE A 14 2.77 6.95 -11.46
C PHE A 14 1.94 8.02 -12.16
N ALA A 15 2.50 8.74 -13.14
CA ALA A 15 1.82 9.87 -13.78
C ALA A 15 0.86 9.45 -14.91
N GLY A 16 1.12 8.33 -15.59
CA GLY A 16 0.35 7.92 -16.77
C GLY A 16 -1.06 7.40 -16.47
N ALA A 17 -1.32 6.92 -15.25
CA ALA A 17 -2.61 6.35 -14.87
C ALA A 17 -3.63 7.39 -14.37
N LEU A 18 -3.20 8.62 -14.08
CA LEU A 18 -4.02 9.63 -13.40
C LEU A 18 -4.81 10.54 -14.36
N ALA A 19 -4.50 10.56 -15.65
CA ALA A 19 -5.02 11.59 -16.57
C ALA A 19 -6.34 11.27 -17.29
N MET A 20 -6.87 10.04 -17.21
CA MET A 20 -8.03 9.62 -18.03
C MET A 20 -9.39 9.64 -17.30
N VAL A 21 -9.47 10.11 -16.05
CA VAL A 21 -10.68 10.01 -15.21
C VAL A 21 -11.21 11.39 -14.79
N VAL A 22 -11.13 12.40 -15.66
CA VAL A 22 -11.61 13.75 -15.33
C VAL A 22 -12.51 14.27 -16.44
N SER A 23 -13.77 13.83 -16.48
CA SER A 23 -14.88 14.56 -17.10
C SER A 23 -16.23 13.90 -16.78
N SER A 24 -17.12 14.67 -16.13
CA SER A 24 -18.57 14.48 -15.93
C SER A 24 -19.09 13.41 -14.94
N ALA A 25 -19.36 13.75 -13.65
CA ALA A 25 -20.40 13.14 -12.78
C ALA A 25 -20.39 13.66 -11.31
N TYR A 26 -20.76 14.91 -11.02
CA TYR A 26 -20.50 15.54 -9.71
C TYR A 26 -21.46 15.21 -8.53
N ALA A 27 -22.42 14.30 -8.67
CA ALA A 27 -23.25 13.82 -7.54
C ALA A 27 -23.52 12.31 -7.55
N ILE A 28 -23.09 11.62 -8.61
CA ILE A 28 -23.03 10.17 -8.74
C ILE A 28 -21.65 9.65 -8.27
N SER A 29 -20.65 10.55 -8.24
CA SER A 29 -19.24 10.30 -7.97
C SER A 29 -18.92 9.64 -6.63
N TRP A 30 -19.60 9.94 -5.52
CA TRP A 30 -19.22 9.33 -4.23
C TRP A 30 -19.68 7.87 -4.12
N ALA A 31 -20.94 7.60 -4.49
CA ALA A 31 -21.53 6.26 -4.47
C ALA A 31 -20.89 5.35 -5.54
N GLU A 32 -20.45 5.92 -6.67
CA GLU A 32 -19.66 5.20 -7.68
C GLU A 32 -18.16 5.11 -7.31
N CYS A 33 -17.60 6.09 -6.58
CA CYS A 33 -16.22 6.04 -6.11
C CYS A 33 -16.02 5.00 -5.02
N GLN A 34 -16.96 4.87 -4.08
CA GLN A 34 -16.81 3.97 -2.94
C GLN A 34 -16.42 2.54 -3.35
N PRO A 35 -17.12 1.87 -4.29
CA PRO A 35 -16.71 0.54 -4.73
C PRO A 35 -15.36 0.54 -5.44
N GLY A 36 -15.04 1.56 -6.24
CA GLY A 36 -13.74 1.71 -6.90
C GLY A 36 -12.59 1.89 -5.90
N CYS A 37 -12.77 2.73 -4.89
CA CYS A 37 -11.81 2.98 -3.82
C CYS A 37 -11.66 1.76 -2.89
N GLN A 38 -12.75 1.04 -2.61
CA GLN A 38 -12.71 -0.20 -1.84
C GLN A 38 -11.95 -1.29 -2.60
N GLN A 39 -12.16 -1.41 -3.91
CA GLN A 39 -11.41 -2.35 -4.76
C GLN A 39 -9.93 -1.97 -4.82
N ALA A 40 -9.61 -0.70 -5.04
CA ALA A 40 -8.24 -0.20 -5.05
C ALA A 40 -7.53 -0.42 -3.71
N ALA A 41 -8.21 -0.13 -2.59
CA ALA A 41 -7.69 -0.37 -1.25
C ALA A 41 -7.51 -1.85 -0.95
N SER A 42 -8.43 -2.72 -1.40
CA SER A 42 -8.30 -4.18 -1.27
C SER A 42 -7.14 -4.72 -2.09
N ASN A 43 -6.93 -4.20 -3.30
CA ASN A 43 -5.76 -4.54 -4.12
C ASN A 43 -4.46 -4.10 -3.44
N ALA A 44 -4.43 -2.88 -2.88
CA ALA A 44 -3.30 -2.37 -2.12
C ALA A 44 -3.03 -3.20 -0.85
N TYR A 45 -4.07 -3.62 -0.13
CA TYR A 45 -3.97 -4.55 0.99
C TYR A 45 -3.30 -5.85 0.57
N ASN A 46 -3.77 -6.49 -0.49
CA ASN A 46 -3.24 -7.78 -0.92
C ASN A 46 -1.76 -7.67 -1.35
N GLN A 47 -1.41 -6.61 -2.07
CA GLN A 47 -0.02 -6.36 -2.45
C GLN A 47 0.87 -6.09 -1.22
N ALA A 48 0.40 -5.26 -0.29
CA ALA A 48 1.11 -4.97 0.95
C ALA A 48 1.27 -6.22 1.83
N TYR A 49 0.20 -7.01 1.98
CA TYR A 49 0.21 -8.25 2.75
C TYR A 49 1.27 -9.22 2.22
N ALA A 50 1.30 -9.44 0.91
CA ALA A 50 2.33 -10.28 0.29
C ALA A 50 3.73 -9.71 0.52
N GLY A 51 3.93 -8.41 0.32
CA GLY A 51 5.21 -7.74 0.53
C GLY A 51 5.73 -7.85 1.97
N TYR A 52 4.88 -7.55 2.96
CA TYR A 52 5.22 -7.65 4.38
C TYR A 52 5.41 -9.10 4.83
N THR A 53 4.63 -10.04 4.28
CA THR A 53 4.84 -11.48 4.54
C THR A 53 6.24 -11.90 4.10
N THR A 54 6.65 -11.56 2.87
CA THR A 54 7.99 -11.88 2.36
C THR A 54 9.08 -11.18 3.17
N GLN A 55 8.92 -9.88 3.44
CA GLN A 55 9.89 -9.11 4.21
C GLN A 55 10.10 -9.70 5.61
N GLN A 56 9.01 -9.96 6.34
CA GLN A 56 9.07 -10.49 7.70
C GLN A 56 9.59 -11.93 7.71
N THR A 57 9.21 -12.75 6.73
CA THR A 57 9.73 -14.11 6.59
C THR A 57 11.25 -14.11 6.37
N ASN A 58 11.77 -13.21 5.52
CA ASN A 58 13.20 -13.08 5.29
C ASN A 58 13.94 -12.63 6.57
N TYR A 59 13.35 -11.69 7.32
CA TYR A 59 13.87 -11.28 8.62
C TYR A 59 13.90 -12.46 9.61
N CYS A 60 12.79 -13.19 9.78
CA CYS A 60 12.73 -14.33 10.68
C CYS A 60 13.73 -15.43 10.29
N ASN A 61 13.94 -15.66 8.99
CA ASN A 61 14.92 -16.63 8.50
C ASN A 61 16.38 -16.24 8.76
N SER A 62 16.67 -14.95 8.95
CA SER A 62 18.00 -14.46 9.32
C SER A 62 18.35 -14.67 10.80
N LEU A 63 17.36 -15.01 11.64
CA LEU A 63 17.57 -15.29 13.06
C LEU A 63 18.34 -16.61 13.23
N THR A 64 19.40 -16.56 14.03
CA THR A 64 20.25 -17.71 14.36
C THR A 64 19.67 -18.56 15.48
N ASP A 65 18.91 -17.97 16.39
CA ASP A 65 18.22 -18.70 17.46
C ASP A 65 16.97 -19.42 16.90
N PRO A 66 16.88 -20.76 17.01
CA PRO A 66 15.79 -21.53 16.43
C PRO A 66 14.44 -21.29 17.10
N SER A 67 14.43 -20.98 18.41
CA SER A 67 13.20 -20.71 19.15
C SER A 67 12.59 -19.36 18.76
N ALA A 68 13.43 -18.32 18.65
CA ALA A 68 13.05 -16.99 18.18
C ALA A 68 12.64 -17.03 16.71
N LYS A 69 13.33 -17.80 15.87
CA LYS A 69 12.95 -18.01 14.46
C LYS A 69 11.55 -18.60 14.34
N SER A 70 11.26 -19.67 15.08
CA SER A 70 9.95 -20.33 15.05
C SER A 70 8.82 -19.39 15.51
N ALA A 71 9.02 -18.69 16.64
CA ALA A 71 8.06 -17.71 17.14
C ALA A 71 7.84 -16.53 16.17
N CYS A 72 8.92 -16.05 15.55
CA CYS A 72 8.86 -14.97 14.55
C CYS A 72 8.05 -15.39 13.32
N LEU A 73 8.32 -16.58 12.76
CA LEU A 73 7.59 -17.11 11.61
C LEU A 73 6.10 -17.30 11.90
N ALA A 74 5.75 -17.75 13.11
CA ALA A 74 4.36 -17.88 13.54
C ALA A 74 3.63 -16.53 13.62
N ALA A 75 4.35 -15.43 13.92
CA ALA A 75 3.79 -14.09 14.00
C ALA A 75 3.70 -13.35 12.65
N VAL A 76 4.32 -13.87 11.58
CA VAL A 76 4.35 -13.24 10.24
C VAL A 76 2.95 -12.89 9.73
N PRO A 77 1.95 -13.78 9.75
CA PRO A 77 0.62 -13.48 9.19
C PRO A 77 -0.06 -12.32 9.92
N SER A 78 0.02 -12.31 11.25
CA SER A 78 -0.56 -11.26 12.09
C SER A 78 0.14 -9.91 11.87
N TYR A 79 1.47 -9.91 11.75
CA TYR A 79 2.24 -8.72 11.41
C TYR A 79 1.86 -8.19 10.02
N ALA A 80 1.87 -9.06 9.00
CA ALA A 80 1.56 -8.68 7.63
C ALA A 80 0.13 -8.15 7.49
N SER A 81 -0.83 -8.77 8.19
CA SER A 81 -2.23 -8.30 8.22
C SER A 81 -2.35 -6.91 8.84
N GLN A 82 -1.72 -6.67 10.01
CA GLN A 82 -1.76 -5.35 10.63
C GLN A 82 -1.18 -4.26 9.72
N GLN A 83 -0.03 -4.52 9.10
CA GLN A 83 0.58 -3.54 8.19
C GLN A 83 -0.24 -3.34 6.92
N ALA A 84 -0.79 -4.41 6.34
CA ALA A 84 -1.64 -4.33 5.17
C ALA A 84 -2.95 -3.58 5.46
N SER A 85 -3.54 -3.75 6.65
CA SER A 85 -4.74 -3.01 7.08
C SER A 85 -4.49 -1.50 7.20
N ASN A 86 -3.29 -1.09 7.63
CA ASN A 86 -2.89 0.31 7.62
C ASN A 86 -2.82 0.86 6.18
N VAL A 87 -2.23 0.09 5.26
CA VAL A 87 -2.16 0.45 3.84
C VAL A 87 -3.55 0.55 3.21
N TYR A 88 -4.44 -0.42 3.51
CA TYR A 88 -5.84 -0.37 3.08
C TYR A 88 -6.50 0.94 3.50
N THR A 89 -6.40 1.27 4.78
CA THR A 89 -7.06 2.46 5.35
C THR A 89 -6.53 3.74 4.72
N GLN A 90 -5.21 3.85 4.53
CA GLN A 90 -4.60 5.00 3.87
C GLN A 90 -5.00 5.11 2.40
N ALA A 91 -4.98 4.00 1.65
CA ALA A 91 -5.37 3.96 0.25
C ALA A 91 -6.85 4.31 0.06
N TYR A 92 -7.72 3.75 0.91
CA TYR A 92 -9.14 4.03 0.91
C TYR A 92 -9.41 5.51 1.21
N ASN A 93 -8.86 6.05 2.31
CA ASN A 93 -9.08 7.44 2.69
C ASN A 93 -8.53 8.41 1.66
N SER A 94 -7.36 8.12 1.07
CA SER A 94 -6.77 8.99 0.03
C SER A 94 -7.60 8.98 -1.25
N CYS A 95 -8.11 7.82 -1.66
CA CYS A 95 -9.00 7.68 -2.80
C CYS A 95 -10.32 8.42 -2.56
N MET A 96 -10.96 8.19 -1.40
CA MET A 96 -12.22 8.84 -1.03
C MET A 96 -12.08 10.37 -0.92
N ASN A 97 -10.97 10.87 -0.35
CA ASN A 97 -10.69 12.31 -0.32
C ASN A 97 -10.55 12.89 -1.73
N SER A 98 -9.91 12.14 -2.65
CA SER A 98 -9.77 12.57 -4.05
C SER A 98 -11.14 12.64 -4.73
N CYS A 99 -12.08 11.76 -4.37
CA CYS A 99 -13.46 11.79 -4.87
C CYS A 99 -14.30 12.95 -4.34
N THR A 100 -13.95 13.54 -3.19
CA THR A 100 -14.65 14.71 -2.61
C THR A 100 -14.09 16.06 -3.08
N HIS A 101 -12.92 16.07 -3.73
CA HIS A 101 -12.24 17.28 -4.20
C HIS A 101 -12.27 17.45 -5.72
N VAL A 102 -13.12 16.70 -6.42
CA VAL A 102 -13.42 16.91 -7.85
C VAL A 102 -14.59 17.87 -7.96
#